data_AF-R7NHB4-F1
#
_entry.id   AF-R7NHB4-F1
#
_cell.length_a   1.000
_cell.length_b   1.000
_cell.length_c   1.000
_cell.angle_alpha   90.00
_cell.angle_beta   90.00
_cell.angle_gamma   90.00
#
_symmetry.space_group_name_H-M   'P 1'
#
loop_
_entity.id
_entity.type
_entity.pdbx_description
1 polymer ?
#
loop_
_entity_poly.entity_id
_entity_poly.type
_entity_poly.pdbx_seq_one_letter_code
_entity_poly.pdbx_strand_id
1 'polypeptide(L)' 'MFRILLYIIGVIFTSLGLFFIIIYLNLLTIGYSFIEFVHFISRRVEVWLFLIGIILIAVSLERWIKNELLLRHNIKLGRK' A
#
# COMPACT_ATOMS: atom_id res chain seq x y z
N MET A 1 14.90 7.64 9.49
CA MET A 1 15.12 7.50 8.03
C MET A 1 14.50 6.23 7.45
N PHE A 2 14.81 5.03 7.95
CA PHE A 2 14.28 3.77 7.41
C PHE A 2 12.75 3.69 7.25
N ARG A 3 11.98 4.29 8.16
CA ARG A 3 10.50 4.30 8.11
C ARG A 3 9.94 5.13 6.95
N ILE A 4 10.53 6.29 6.71
CA ILE A 4 10.15 7.17 5.59
C ILE A 4 10.50 6.49 4.27
N LEU A 5 11.62 5.77 4.21
CA LEU A 5 11.97 4.95 3.04
C LEU A 5 10.91 3.86 2.79
N LEU A 6 10.50 3.11 3.81
CA LEU A 6 9.43 2.11 3.69
C LEU A 6 8.11 2.71 3.21
N TYR A 7 7.74 3.89 3.71
CA TYR A 7 6.55 4.59 3.27
C TYR A 7 6.64 5.00 1.79
N ILE A 8 7.74 5.62 1.38
CA ILE A 8 7.95 6.04 -0.01
C ILE A 8 7.96 4.83 -0.96
N ILE A 9 8.62 3.75 -0.58
CA ILE A 9 8.64 2.49 -1.34
C ILE A 9 7.21 1.92 -1.47
N GLY A 10 6.44 1.90 -0.38
CA GLY A 10 5.04 1.48 -0.42
C GLY A 10 4.18 2.33 -1.35
N VAL A 11 4.37 3.65 -1.36
CA VAL A 11 3.67 4.58 -2.27
C VAL A 11 4.04 4.30 -3.73
N ILE A 12 5.32 4.08 -4.04
CA ILE A 12 5.77 3.76 -5.41
C ILE A 12 5.16 2.44 -5.89
N PHE A 13 5.19 1.39 -5.07
CA PHE A 13 4.58 0.10 -5.42
C PHE A 13 3.08 0.19 -5.62
N THR A 14 2.39 0.95 -4.76
CA THR A 14 0.95 1.18 -4.89
C THR A 14 0.63 1.93 -6.18
N SER A 15 1.39 2.97 -6.52
CA SER A 15 1.21 3.74 -7.75
C SER A 15 1.43 2.87 -9.01
N LEU A 16 2.50 2.07 -9.03
CA LEU A 16 2.78 1.14 -10.13
C LEU A 16 1.67 0.09 -10.28
N GLY A 17 1.24 -0.52 -9.18
CA GLY A 17 0.16 -1.51 -9.22
C GLY A 17 -1.16 -0.92 -9.72
N LEU A 18 -1.50 0.31 -9.30
CA LEU A 18 -2.68 1.02 -9.78
C LEU A 18 -2.60 1.33 -11.28
N PHE A 19 -1.44 1.75 -11.76
CA PHE A 19 -1.20 2.01 -13.18
C PHE A 19 -1.46 0.77 -14.05
N PHE A 20 -0.97 -0.41 -13.63
CA PHE A 20 -1.25 -1.66 -14.34
C PHE A 20 -2.72 -2.06 -14.30
N ILE A 21 -3.42 -1.86 -13.17
CA ILE A 21 -4.88 -2.10 -13.09
C ILE A 21 -5.64 -1.23 -14.10
N ILE A 22 -5.25 0.04 -14.26
CA ILE A 22 -5.87 0.95 -15.23
C ILE A 22 -5.62 0.49 -16.67
N ILE A 23 -4.40 0.04 -16.99
CA ILE A 23 -4.10 -0.52 -18.32
C ILE A 23 -4.96 -1.75 -18.59
N TYR A 24 -5.07 -2.66 -17.61
CA TYR A 24 -5.86 -3.88 -17.76
C TYR A 24 -7.35 -3.64 -17.84
N LEU A 25 -7.84 -2.48 -17.38
CA LEU A 25 -9.24 -2.08 -17.53
C LEU A 25 -9.69 -2.09 -19.00
N ASN A 26 -8.76 -1.88 -19.93
CA ASN A 26 -8.99 -1.97 -21.38
C ASN A 26 -9.55 -3.35 -21.80
N LEU A 27 -9.16 -4.44 -21.13
CA LEU A 27 -9.69 -5.78 -21.45
C LEU A 27 -11.21 -5.86 -21.26
N LEU A 28 -11.75 -5.12 -20.29
CA LEU A 28 -13.20 -5.04 -20.06
C LEU A 28 -13.92 -4.40 -21.26
N THR A 29 -13.28 -3.41 -21.91
CA THR A 29 -13.80 -2.74 -23.11
C THR A 29 -13.72 -3.62 -24.36
N ILE A 30 -12.75 -4.54 -24.42
CA ILE A 30 -12.57 -5.49 -25.54
C ILE A 30 -13.64 -6.60 -25.53
N GLY A 31 -14.46 -6.70 -24.47
CA GLY A 31 -15.57 -7.66 -24.38
C GLY A 31 -15.33 -8.78 -23.36
N TYR A 32 -14.32 -8.67 -22.49
CA TYR A 32 -14.20 -9.57 -21.35
C TYR A 32 -15.35 -9.37 -20.37
N SER A 33 -15.91 -10.47 -19.85
CA SER A 33 -16.82 -10.39 -18.71
C SER A 33 -16.06 -9.92 -17.45
N PHE A 34 -16.77 -9.31 -16.50
CA PHE A 34 -16.17 -8.86 -15.24
C PHE A 34 -15.44 -9.97 -14.48
N ILE A 35 -15.99 -11.20 -14.49
CA ILE A 35 -15.40 -12.36 -13.81
C ILE A 35 -14.09 -12.79 -14.49
N GLU A 36 -14.06 -12.79 -15.82
CA GLU A 36 -12.86 -13.11 -16.60
C GLU A 36 -11.76 -12.06 -16.35
N PHE A 37 -12.14 -10.79 -16.24
CA PHE A 37 -11.24 -9.68 -15.90
C PHE A 37 -10.63 -9.85 -14.51
N VAL A 38 -11.44 -10.13 -13.48
CA VAL A 38 -10.94 -10.35 -12.11
C VAL A 38 -10.00 -11.56 -12.07
N HIS A 39 -10.37 -12.66 -12.71
CA HIS A 39 -9.55 -13.86 -12.78
C HIS A 39 -8.22 -13.64 -13.53
N PHE A 40 -8.23 -12.82 -14.58
CA PHE A 40 -7.02 -12.40 -15.28
C PHE A 40 -6.10 -11.57 -14.37
N ILE A 41 -6.64 -10.53 -13.74
CA ILE A 41 -5.93 -9.63 -12.84
C ILE A 41 -5.35 -10.37 -11.63
N SER A 42 -6.07 -11.31 -11.03
CA SER A 42 -5.59 -12.09 -9.89
C SER A 42 -4.36 -12.95 -10.20
N ARG A 43 -4.14 -13.34 -11.47
CA ARG A 43 -2.93 -14.08 -11.87
C ARG A 43 -1.72 -13.18 -12.15
N ARG A 44 -1.90 -11.87 -12.26
CA ARG A 44 -0.83 -10.92 -12.61
C ARG A 44 -0.11 -10.45 -11.36
N VAL A 45 1.21 -10.64 -11.33
CA VAL A 45 2.08 -10.28 -10.20
C VAL A 45 2.00 -8.77 -9.90
N GLU A 46 1.73 -7.95 -10.92
CA GLU A 46 1.61 -6.50 -10.78
C GLU A 46 0.48 -6.06 -9.83
N VAL A 47 -0.60 -6.85 -9.75
CA VAL A 47 -1.73 -6.56 -8.86
C VAL A 47 -1.40 -6.95 -7.42
N TRP A 48 -0.56 -7.96 -7.24
CA TRP A 48 -0.01 -8.29 -5.94
C TRP A 48 0.93 -7.20 -5.43
N LEU A 49 1.67 -6.51 -6.32
CA LEU A 49 2.48 -5.34 -5.94
C LEU A 49 1.63 -4.20 -5.38
N PHE A 50 0.40 -4.00 -5.89
CA PHE A 50 -0.55 -3.04 -5.32
C PHE A 50 -0.91 -3.39 -3.87
N LEU A 51 -1.28 -4.65 -3.61
CA LEU A 51 -1.63 -5.13 -2.27
C LEU A 51 -0.43 -5.04 -1.31
N ILE A 52 0.75 -5.43 -1.76
CA ILE A 52 2.00 -5.34 -0.99
C ILE A 52 2.32 -3.87 -0.67
N GLY A 53 2.16 -2.96 -1.63
CA GLY A 53 2.34 -1.53 -1.44
C GLY A 53 1.46 -0.96 -0.33
N ILE A 54 0.17 -1.32 -0.32
CA ILE A 54 -0.79 -0.91 0.73
C ILE A 54 -0.38 -1.46 2.10
N ILE A 55 0.00 -2.73 2.17
CA ILE A 55 0.44 -3.35 3.43
C ILE A 55 1.69 -2.63 3.98
N LEU A 56 2.66 -2.30 3.12
CA LEU A 56 3.84 -1.54 3.54
C LEU A 56 3.49 -0.17 4.11
N ILE A 57 2.55 0.54 3.48
CA ILE A 57 2.07 1.84 3.96
C ILE A 57 1.41 1.70 5.32
N ALA A 58 0.51 0.72 5.49
CA ALA A 58 -0.21 0.47 6.74
C ALA A 58 0.75 0.16 7.90
N VAL A 59 1.71 -0.74 7.70
CA VAL A 59 2.72 -1.09 8.71
C VAL A 59 3.62 0.11 9.06
N SER A 60 3.96 0.93 8.06
CA SER A 60 4.74 2.14 8.29
C SER A 60 3.98 3.15 9.17
N LEU A 61 2.68 3.30 8.95
CA LEU A 61 1.83 4.23 9.69
C LEU A 61 1.60 3.77 11.14
N GLU A 62 1.32 2.48 11.36
CA GLU A 62 1.13 1.93 12.72
C GLU A 62 2.39 2.15 13.59
N ARG A 63 3.57 1.90 13.01
CA ARG A 63 4.85 2.15 13.68
C ARG A 63 5.06 3.63 14.01
N TRP A 64 4.53 4.54 13.20
CA TRP A 64 4.61 5.98 13.45
C TRP A 64 3.76 6.38 14.66
N ILE A 65 2.49 5.95 14.67
CA ILE A 65 1.53 6.24 15.75
C ILE A 65 2.06 5.75 17.10
N LYS A 66 2.54 4.50 17.16
CA LYS A 66 3.06 3.90 18.41
C LYS A 66 4.24 4.68 18.98
N ASN A 67 5.14 5.13 18.11
CA ASN A 67 6.31 5.92 18.52
C ASN A 67 5.92 7.29 19.08
N GLU A 68 4.94 7.95 18.46
CA GLU A 68 4.48 9.26 18.96
C GLU A 68 3.80 9.14 20.34
N LEU A 69 3.00 8.09 20.54
CA LEU A 69 2.36 7.83 21.83
C LEU A 69 3.39 7.60 22.96
N LEU A 70 4.48 6.87 22.67
CA LEU A 70 5.56 6.64 23.63
C LEU A 70 6.30 7.94 23.98
N LEU A 71 6.55 8.81 23.01
CA LEU A 71 7.17 10.12 23.24
C LEU A 71 6.28 11.00 24.13
N ARG A 72 4.97 11.05 23.84
CA ARG A 72 4.00 11.81 24.64
C ARG A 72 3.88 11.27 26.08
N HIS A 73 3.98 9.96 26.27
CA HIS A 73 3.95 9.36 27.60
C HIS A 73 5.20 9.73 28.42
N ASN A 74 6.40 9.61 27.83
CA ASN A 74 7.66 9.97 28.51
C ASN A 74 7.73 11.45 28.89
N ILE A 75 7.25 12.36 28.04
CA ILE A 75 7.23 13.80 28.35
C ILE A 75 6.32 14.10 29.55
N LYS A 76 5.21 13.37 29.72
CA LYS A 76 4.33 13.53 30.89
C LYS A 76 4.96 13.00 32.19
N LEU A 77 5.76 11.94 32.12
CA LEU A 77 6.46 11.38 33.28
C LEU A 77 7.65 12.24 33.71
N GLY A 78 8.43 12.77 32.76
CA GLY A 78 9.58 13.64 33.07
C GLY A 78 9.23 15.05 33.58
N ARG A 79 7.94 15.39 33.67
CA ARG A 79 7.45 16.65 34.27
C ARG A 79 6.92 16.49 35.70
N LYS A 80 6.92 15.27 36.25
CA LYS A 80 6.66 14.99 37.67
C LYS A 80 7.97 14.88 38.42
#